data_AF-A0A914VFW7-F1
#
_entry.id   AF-A0A914VFW7-F1
#
_cell.length_a   1.000
_cell.length_b   1.000
_cell.length_c   1.000
_cell.angle_alpha   90.00
_cell.angle_beta   90.00
_cell.angle_gamma   90.00
#
_symmetry.space_group_name_H-M   'P 1'
#
loop_
_entity.id
_entity.type
_entity.pdbx_description
1 polymer ?
#
loop_
_entity_poly.entity_id
_entity_poly.type
_entity_poly.pdbx_seq_one_letter_code
_entity_poly.pdbx_strand_id
1 'polypeptide(L)'
;MKLFVVIQLADSISGISFYIGLPIELQGKVARSKLANQNGIGAALSNFSTILRDAFSPRVNYEALSRQQIAWLTPTNGVNLFNNPEVQAMEIPAANGIGTARGLASIFAFAMDGRLGISPDVLRMITVPEMQGVSDMFTAGWVSNTGWGFRFTKNPR
;
A
#
# COMPACT_ATOMS: atom_id res chain seq x y z
N MET A 1 -3.27 16.10 -19.33
CA MET A 1 -1.90 15.71 -18.97
C MET A 1 -1.99 14.40 -18.19
N LYS A 2 -2.00 13.26 -18.91
CA LYS A 2 -2.38 11.94 -18.39
C LYS A 2 -1.16 11.02 -18.43
N LEU A 3 -0.90 10.33 -17.31
CA LEU A 3 -0.30 8.99 -17.27
C LEU A 3 1.08 8.76 -17.94
N PHE A 4 1.98 9.76 -18.00
CA PHE A 4 3.33 9.53 -18.57
C PHE A 4 4.33 8.86 -17.62
N VAL A 5 4.07 8.84 -16.30
CA VAL A 5 5.06 8.35 -15.30
C VAL A 5 5.07 6.83 -15.17
N VAL A 6 3.95 6.13 -15.45
CA VAL A 6 3.84 4.68 -15.23
C VAL A 6 4.50 3.87 -16.37
N ILE A 7 4.40 4.36 -17.61
CA ILE A 7 4.94 3.67 -18.80
C ILE A 7 6.47 3.77 -18.86
N GLN A 8 7.07 4.86 -18.40
CA GLN A 8 8.51 5.10 -18.55
C GLN A 8 9.41 4.30 -17.59
N LEU A 9 8.84 3.74 -16.52
CA LEU A 9 9.57 2.89 -15.57
C LEU A 9 9.81 1.47 -16.11
N ALA A 10 8.96 0.98 -17.01
CA ALA A 10 9.04 -0.39 -17.54
C ALA A 10 10.18 -0.57 -18.57
N ASP A 11 10.41 0.44 -19.41
CA ASP A 11 11.40 0.33 -20.51
C ASP A 11 12.83 0.68 -20.10
N SER A 12 13.01 1.50 -19.06
CA SER A 12 14.34 2.01 -18.68
C SER A 12 15.13 1.07 -17.76
N ILE A 13 14.49 0.08 -17.14
CA ILE A 13 15.16 -0.82 -16.18
C ILE A 13 14.73 -2.27 -16.37
N SER A 14 15.48 -2.97 -17.22
CA SER A 14 15.36 -4.41 -17.40
C SER A 14 15.52 -5.14 -16.05
N GLY A 15 14.55 -5.99 -15.69
CA GLY A 15 14.66 -6.92 -14.56
C GLY A 15 13.89 -6.55 -13.29
N ILE A 16 13.13 -5.45 -13.25
CA ILE A 16 12.21 -5.16 -12.14
C ILE A 16 10.94 -6.01 -12.29
N SER A 17 10.63 -6.79 -11.26
CA SER A 17 9.36 -7.54 -11.19
C SER A 17 8.35 -6.79 -10.32
N PHE A 18 7.73 -5.77 -10.90
CA PHE A 18 6.63 -4.99 -10.30
C PHE A 18 5.76 -4.41 -11.42
N TYR A 19 4.45 -4.55 -11.30
CA TYR A 19 3.47 -4.27 -12.34
C TYR A 19 2.27 -3.52 -11.75
N ILE A 20 1.73 -2.57 -12.51
CA ILE A 20 0.40 -2.00 -12.29
C ILE A 20 -0.42 -2.43 -13.49
N GLY A 21 -1.40 -3.32 -13.27
CA GLY A 21 -2.00 -4.10 -14.36
C GLY A 21 -1.05 -5.23 -14.77
N LEU A 22 -1.29 -6.43 -14.25
CA LEU A 22 -0.46 -7.59 -14.52
C LEU A 22 -0.76 -8.17 -15.91
N PRO A 23 0.26 -8.42 -16.76
CA PRO A 23 0.09 -9.14 -18.01
C PRO A 23 -0.55 -10.52 -17.80
N ILE A 24 -1.48 -10.87 -18.70
CA ILE A 24 -2.27 -12.10 -18.65
C ILE A 24 -1.40 -13.36 -18.57
N GLU A 25 -0.22 -13.34 -19.21
CA GLU A 25 0.73 -14.45 -19.26
C GLU A 25 1.40 -14.72 -17.90
N LEU A 26 1.42 -13.72 -17.02
CA LEU A 26 2.08 -13.80 -15.71
C LEU A 26 1.12 -14.15 -14.57
N GLN A 27 -0.18 -14.28 -14.84
CA GLN A 27 -1.19 -14.58 -13.81
C GLN A 27 -0.90 -15.87 -13.04
N GLY A 28 -0.34 -16.89 -13.71
CA GLY A 28 0.04 -18.16 -13.09
C GLY A 28 1.19 -18.06 -12.05
N LYS A 29 1.90 -16.93 -12.01
CA LYS A 29 3.02 -16.68 -11.09
C LYS A 29 2.62 -15.89 -9.84
N VAL A 30 1.36 -15.46 -9.74
CA VAL A 30 0.87 -14.63 -8.64
C VAL A 30 0.53 -15.51 -7.44
N ALA A 31 1.07 -15.16 -6.27
CA ALA A 31 0.67 -15.77 -5.01
C ALA A 31 -0.78 -15.40 -4.68
N ARG A 32 -1.58 -16.38 -4.29
CA ARG A 32 -2.98 -16.15 -3.91
C ARG A 32 -3.10 -15.79 -2.43
N SER A 33 -3.82 -14.72 -2.15
CA SER A 33 -4.17 -14.34 -0.79
C SER A 33 -5.20 -15.33 -0.24
N LYS A 34 -5.00 -15.80 0.99
CA LYS A 34 -6.00 -16.58 1.73
C LYS A 34 -6.24 -15.92 3.07
N LEU A 35 -7.50 -15.85 3.48
CA LEU A 35 -7.83 -15.49 4.85
C LEU A 35 -7.28 -16.57 5.78
N ALA A 36 -6.47 -16.16 6.75
CA ALA A 36 -6.07 -17.04 7.83
C ALA A 36 -7.33 -17.52 8.57
N ASN A 37 -7.41 -18.80 8.92
CA ASN A 37 -8.49 -19.28 9.75
C ASN A 37 -8.37 -18.67 11.16
N GLN A 38 -9.18 -17.66 11.46
CA GLN A 38 -9.19 -16.97 12.75
C GLN A 38 -10.09 -17.67 13.78
N ASN A 39 -10.76 -18.76 13.41
CA ASN A 39 -11.60 -19.51 14.33
C ASN A 39 -10.73 -20.47 15.16
N GLY A 40 -10.19 -19.94 16.26
CA GLY A 40 -9.43 -20.73 17.22
C GLY A 40 -9.03 -19.92 18.46
N ILE A 41 -9.07 -20.55 19.63
CA ILE A 41 -8.73 -19.94 20.93
C ILE A 41 -7.32 -19.32 20.89
N GLY A 42 -6.38 -19.93 20.16
CA GLY A 42 -5.02 -19.40 19.97
C GLY A 42 -4.95 -18.05 19.24
N ALA A 43 -5.84 -17.80 18.27
CA ALA A 43 -5.90 -16.52 17.55
C ALA A 43 -6.54 -15.39 18.38
N ALA A 44 -7.49 -15.75 19.26
CA ALA A 44 -8.09 -14.81 20.22
C ALA A 44 -7.07 -14.41 21.31
N LEU A 45 -6.29 -15.36 21.80
CA LEU A 45 -5.26 -15.11 22.82
C LEU A 45 -4.07 -14.30 22.27
N SER A 46 -3.61 -14.57 21.05
CA SER A 46 -2.49 -13.83 20.45
C SER A 46 -2.83 -12.37 20.12
N ASN A 47 -4.11 -12.07 19.88
CA ASN A 47 -4.59 -10.71 19.58
C ASN A 47 -5.27 -10.02 20.78
N PHE A 48 -5.24 -10.63 21.97
CA PHE A 48 -6.01 -10.16 23.13
C PHE A 48 -5.67 -8.73 23.54
N SER A 49 -4.38 -8.36 23.54
CA SER A 49 -3.93 -7.00 23.86
C SER A 49 -4.42 -5.97 22.84
N THR A 50 -4.45 -6.32 21.55
CA THR A 50 -4.98 -5.48 20.48
C THR A 50 -6.49 -5.30 20.63
N ILE A 51 -7.22 -6.38 20.92
CA ILE A 51 -8.68 -6.36 21.15
C ILE A 51 -9.03 -5.47 22.34
N LEU A 52 -8.30 -5.60 23.45
CA LEU A 52 -8.50 -4.73 24.62
C LEU A 52 -8.21 -3.28 24.29
N ARG A 53 -7.10 -2.99 23.59
CA ARG A 53 -6.77 -1.63 23.16
C ARG A 53 -7.85 -1.02 22.26
N ASP A 54 -8.42 -1.79 21.35
CA ASP A 54 -9.49 -1.37 20.44
C ASP A 54 -10.87 -1.23 21.13
N ALA A 55 -11.07 -1.94 22.24
CA ALA A 55 -12.28 -1.84 23.06
C ALA A 55 -12.28 -0.59 23.96
N PHE A 56 -11.09 -0.19 24.45
CA PHE A 56 -10.94 0.93 25.38
C PHE A 56 -10.41 2.22 24.74
N SER A 57 -10.06 2.22 23.45
CA SER A 57 -9.70 3.45 22.75
C SER A 57 -10.96 4.29 22.50
N PRO A 58 -10.95 5.61 22.80
CA PRO A 58 -12.07 6.49 22.53
C PRO A 58 -12.34 6.50 21.02
N ARG A 59 -13.38 5.78 20.60
CA ARG A 59 -13.82 5.72 19.21
C ARG A 59 -14.50 7.04 18.89
N VAL A 60 -13.79 7.95 18.27
CA VAL A 60 -14.44 9.07 17.62
C VAL A 60 -15.20 8.50 16.42
N ASN A 61 -16.48 8.84 16.27
CA ASN A 61 -17.40 8.32 15.26
C ASN A 61 -17.09 8.86 13.83
N TYR A 62 -15.84 8.69 13.38
CA TYR A 62 -15.39 8.98 12.01
C TYR A 62 -15.43 7.72 11.12
N GLU A 63 -15.72 6.56 11.71
CA GLU A 63 -15.53 5.25 11.09
C GLU A 63 -16.64 4.83 10.11
N ALA A 64 -17.86 5.37 10.22
CA ALA A 64 -18.99 4.88 9.43
C ALA A 64 -18.87 5.22 7.94
N LEU A 65 -18.33 6.40 7.61
CA LEU A 65 -18.18 6.85 6.22
C LEU A 65 -16.91 6.31 5.55
N SER A 66 -15.79 6.23 6.29
CA SER A 66 -14.54 5.69 5.74
C SER A 66 -14.65 4.18 5.49
N ARG A 67 -15.23 3.41 6.41
CA ARG A 67 -15.35 1.94 6.28
C ARG A 67 -16.17 1.49 5.08
N GLN A 68 -17.19 2.26 4.66
CA GLN A 68 -17.96 1.94 3.45
C GLN A 68 -17.14 2.15 2.18
N GLN A 69 -16.35 3.22 2.11
CA GLN A 69 -15.58 3.58 0.91
C GLN A 69 -14.42 2.63 0.63
N ILE A 70 -13.79 2.09 1.68
CA ILE A 70 -12.69 1.12 1.57
C ILE A 70 -13.12 -0.31 1.93
N ALA A 71 -14.43 -0.59 2.01
CA ALA A 71 -14.93 -1.91 2.37
C ALA A 71 -14.36 -3.02 1.47
N TRP A 72 -14.19 -2.73 0.18
CA TRP A 72 -13.62 -3.64 -0.81
C TRP A 72 -12.11 -3.90 -0.63
N LEU A 73 -11.40 -3.04 0.11
CA LEU A 73 -9.99 -3.23 0.50
C LEU A 73 -9.84 -4.05 1.80
N THR A 74 -10.92 -4.24 2.55
CA THR A 74 -10.83 -4.96 3.83
C THR A 74 -10.57 -6.45 3.59
N PRO A 75 -9.69 -7.10 4.38
CA PRO A 75 -9.36 -8.50 4.16
C PRO A 75 -10.59 -9.43 4.18
N THR A 76 -11.58 -9.12 5.02
CA THR A 76 -12.81 -9.90 5.18
C THR A 76 -13.70 -9.89 3.94
N ASN A 77 -13.72 -8.80 3.18
CA ASN A 77 -14.58 -8.65 2.00
C ASN A 77 -13.79 -8.70 0.67
N GLY A 78 -12.49 -8.41 0.70
CA GLY A 78 -11.65 -8.12 -0.48
C GLY A 78 -10.59 -9.17 -0.81
N VAL A 79 -10.27 -10.13 0.07
CA VAL A 79 -9.22 -11.14 -0.22
C VAL A 79 -9.49 -11.93 -1.50
N ASN A 80 -10.77 -12.20 -1.81
CA ASN A 80 -11.13 -12.87 -3.06
C ASN A 80 -11.08 -11.92 -4.27
N LEU A 81 -11.28 -10.62 -4.08
CA LEU A 81 -11.25 -9.64 -5.16
C LEU A 81 -9.85 -9.56 -5.79
N PHE A 82 -8.79 -9.51 -4.99
CA PHE A 82 -7.41 -9.46 -5.48
C PHE A 82 -6.90 -10.79 -6.06
N ASN A 83 -7.62 -11.89 -5.83
CA ASN A 83 -7.36 -13.17 -6.49
C ASN A 83 -8.04 -13.27 -7.87
N ASN A 84 -8.90 -12.32 -8.26
CA ASN A 84 -9.54 -12.29 -9.57
C ASN A 84 -8.53 -11.82 -10.63
N PRO A 85 -8.24 -12.63 -11.67
CA PRO A 85 -7.29 -12.25 -12.69
C PRO A 85 -7.69 -11.01 -13.52
N GLU A 86 -8.99 -10.75 -13.68
CA GLU A 86 -9.48 -9.52 -14.31
C GLU A 86 -9.10 -8.30 -13.48
N VAL A 87 -9.24 -8.40 -12.14
CA VAL A 87 -8.82 -7.34 -11.23
C VAL A 87 -7.32 -7.14 -11.30
N GLN A 88 -6.53 -8.21 -11.31
CA GLN A 88 -5.07 -8.13 -11.42
C GLN A 88 -4.61 -7.45 -12.72
N ALA A 89 -5.34 -7.65 -13.82
CA ALA A 89 -5.05 -7.02 -15.11
C ALA A 89 -5.42 -5.52 -15.15
N MET A 90 -6.31 -5.04 -14.26
CA MET A 90 -6.69 -3.62 -14.22
C MET A 90 -5.56 -2.73 -13.70
N GLU A 91 -5.37 -1.60 -14.38
CA GLU A 91 -4.44 -0.55 -13.94
C GLU A 91 -5.07 0.31 -12.84
N ILE A 92 -4.97 -0.14 -11.59
CA ILE A 92 -5.43 0.60 -10.40
C ILE A 92 -4.20 0.99 -9.56
N PRO A 93 -3.51 2.11 -9.86
CA PRO A 93 -2.23 2.47 -9.22
C PRO A 93 -2.31 2.59 -7.68
N ALA A 94 -3.48 2.94 -7.15
CA ALA A 94 -3.67 3.14 -5.72
C ALA A 94 -3.72 1.83 -4.90
N ALA A 95 -4.00 0.68 -5.52
CA ALA A 95 -4.33 -0.54 -4.78
C ALA A 95 -3.88 -1.86 -5.41
N ASN A 96 -3.60 -1.90 -6.73
CA ASN A 96 -3.41 -3.15 -7.47
C ASN A 96 -1.99 -3.31 -8.03
N GLY A 97 -0.98 -2.83 -7.29
CA GLY A 97 0.41 -3.10 -7.61
C GLY A 97 0.77 -4.55 -7.30
N ILE A 98 1.31 -5.28 -8.28
CA ILE A 98 1.69 -6.69 -8.15
C ILE A 98 3.17 -6.83 -8.44
N GLY A 99 3.94 -7.33 -7.47
CA GLY A 99 5.37 -7.46 -7.65
C GLY A 99 6.04 -8.32 -6.58
N THR A 100 7.34 -8.50 -6.75
CA THR A 100 8.19 -9.16 -5.76
C THR A 100 8.72 -8.14 -4.76
N ALA A 101 9.02 -8.57 -3.54
CA ALA A 101 9.69 -7.71 -2.56
C ALA A 101 11.00 -7.11 -3.10
N ARG A 102 11.77 -7.90 -3.86
CA ARG A 102 12.99 -7.43 -4.54
C ARG A 102 12.69 -6.35 -5.57
N GLY A 103 11.68 -6.56 -6.42
CA GLY A 103 11.28 -5.58 -7.44
C GLY A 103 10.87 -4.25 -6.82
N LEU A 104 10.06 -4.27 -5.76
CA LEU A 104 9.68 -3.06 -5.03
C LEU A 104 10.89 -2.36 -4.40
N ALA A 105 11.77 -3.10 -3.74
CA ALA A 105 13.00 -2.54 -3.16
C ALA A 105 13.91 -1.92 -4.22
N SER A 106 14.04 -2.57 -5.39
CA SER A 106 14.80 -2.03 -6.52
C SER A 106 14.24 -0.72 -7.03
N ILE A 107 12.92 -0.55 -7.12
CA ILE A 107 12.30 0.74 -7.50
C ILE A 107 12.75 1.85 -6.56
N PHE A 108 12.66 1.63 -5.23
CA PHE A 108 13.09 2.64 -4.26
C PHE A 108 14.60 2.91 -4.35
N ALA A 109 15.42 1.87 -4.51
CA ALA A 109 16.87 2.04 -4.69
C ALA A 109 17.19 2.88 -5.93
N PHE A 110 16.57 2.58 -7.07
CA PHE A 110 16.77 3.34 -8.31
C PHE A 110 16.25 4.77 -8.23
N ALA A 111 15.18 5.02 -7.48
CA ALA A 111 14.70 6.37 -7.22
C ALA A 111 15.76 7.19 -6.46
N MET A 112 16.33 6.60 -5.41
CA MET A 112 17.36 7.25 -4.58
C MET A 112 18.69 7.43 -5.32
N ASP A 113 19.04 6.49 -6.19
CA ASP A 113 20.23 6.55 -7.06
C ASP A 113 20.04 7.50 -8.26
N GLY A 114 18.86 8.12 -8.43
CA GLY A 114 18.54 9.01 -9.56
C GLY A 114 18.33 8.29 -10.90
N ARG A 115 18.31 6.95 -10.89
CA ARG A 115 18.19 6.11 -12.10
C ARG A 115 16.78 6.07 -12.69
N LEU A 116 15.78 6.58 -11.98
CA LEU A 116 14.41 6.74 -12.48
C LEU A 116 14.16 8.08 -13.20
N GLY A 117 15.20 8.88 -13.44
CA GLY A 117 15.06 10.19 -14.10
C GLY A 117 14.36 11.25 -13.23
N ILE A 118 14.25 11.01 -11.93
CA ILE A 118 13.77 12.02 -10.96
C ILE A 118 14.90 13.01 -10.73
N SER A 119 14.66 14.30 -10.97
CA SER A 119 15.69 15.32 -10.75
C SER A 119 16.05 15.41 -9.26
N PRO A 120 17.28 15.82 -8.91
CA PRO A 120 17.67 16.00 -7.51
C PRO A 120 16.75 16.97 -6.74
N ASP A 121 16.22 17.99 -7.41
CA ASP A 121 15.26 18.94 -6.82
C ASP A 121 13.93 18.28 -6.49
N VAL A 122 13.39 17.48 -7.41
CA VAL A 122 12.14 16.74 -7.17
C VAL A 122 12.34 15.71 -6.07
N LEU A 123 13.48 15.00 -6.07
CA LEU A 123 13.79 14.04 -5.01
C LEU A 123 13.87 14.71 -3.64
N ARG A 124 14.51 15.89 -3.53
CA ARG A 124 14.51 16.69 -2.29
C ARG A 124 13.11 17.13 -1.87
N MET A 125 12.26 17.51 -2.81
CA MET A 125 10.89 17.93 -2.53
C MET A 125 10.03 16.77 -1.99
N ILE A 126 10.07 15.60 -2.63
CA ILE A 126 9.21 14.45 -2.27
C ILE A 126 9.70 13.68 -1.04
N THR A 127 10.92 13.95 -0.56
CA THR A 127 11.52 13.31 0.63
C THR A 127 11.28 14.11 1.92
N VAL A 128 10.59 15.24 1.83
CA VAL A 128 10.17 16.05 2.97
C VAL A 128 8.65 15.93 3.15
N PRO A 129 8.15 15.69 4.37
CA PRO A 129 6.71 15.67 4.62
C PRO A 129 6.08 17.04 4.38
N GLU A 130 4.97 17.07 3.65
CA GLU A 130 4.14 18.28 3.45
C GLU A 130 3.25 18.54 4.67
N MET A 131 2.73 17.47 5.26
CA MET A 131 1.92 17.49 6.47
C MET A 131 2.66 16.76 7.59
N GLN A 132 2.74 17.39 8.76
CA GLN A 132 3.39 16.83 9.94
C GLN A 132 2.47 16.92 11.15
N GLY A 133 2.36 15.84 11.91
CA GLY A 133 1.54 15.80 13.12
C GLY A 133 0.04 15.94 12.86
N VAL A 134 -0.42 15.71 11.63
CA VAL A 134 -1.83 15.84 11.25
C VAL A 134 -2.56 14.54 11.54
N SER A 135 -3.71 14.67 12.22
CA SER A 135 -4.62 13.56 12.46
C SER A 135 -5.38 13.23 11.17
N ASP A 136 -5.18 12.02 10.65
CA ASP A 136 -5.88 11.55 9.46
C ASP A 136 -7.19 10.84 9.86
N MET A 137 -8.30 11.51 9.54
CA MET A 137 -9.67 11.04 9.80
C MET A 137 -9.97 9.68 9.16
N PHE A 138 -9.43 9.39 7.97
CA PHE A 138 -9.65 8.12 7.29
C PHE A 138 -8.91 6.97 7.97
N THR A 139 -7.79 7.26 8.64
CA THR A 139 -7.03 6.29 9.44
C THR A 139 -7.46 6.27 10.91
N ALA A 140 -8.71 6.63 11.22
CA ALA A 140 -9.25 6.68 12.58
C ALA A 140 -8.42 7.58 13.53
N GLY A 141 -7.95 8.71 13.00
CA GLY A 141 -7.24 9.72 13.78
C GLY A 141 -5.77 9.41 14.04
N TRP A 142 -5.15 8.51 13.27
CA TRP A 142 -3.70 8.30 13.38
C TRP A 142 -2.98 9.59 12.99
N VAL A 143 -2.10 10.03 13.88
CA VAL A 143 -1.21 11.15 13.62
C VAL A 143 -0.13 10.65 12.67
N SER A 144 -0.04 11.25 11.50
CA SER A 144 0.92 10.85 10.48
C SER A 144 1.68 12.03 9.90
N ASN A 145 2.89 11.73 9.43
CA ASN A 145 3.67 12.63 8.62
C ASN A 145 3.57 12.13 7.18
N THR A 146 3.03 12.94 6.27
CA THR A 146 2.73 12.53 4.88
C THR A 146 3.07 13.64 3.90
N GLY A 147 3.23 13.29 2.63
CA GLY A 147 3.48 14.24 1.56
C GLY A 147 3.73 13.51 0.24
N TRP A 148 3.23 14.05 -0.86
CA TRP A 148 3.51 13.54 -2.22
C TRP A 148 3.27 12.03 -2.43
N GLY A 149 2.32 11.44 -1.67
CA GLY A 149 2.02 10.00 -1.72
C GLY A 149 2.90 9.12 -0.84
N PHE A 150 3.81 9.70 -0.05
CA PHE A 150 4.66 8.98 0.89
C PHE A 150 4.21 9.22 2.34
N ARG A 151 4.49 8.22 3.19
CA ARG A 151 4.38 8.31 4.65
C ARG A 151 5.77 8.29 5.25
N PHE A 152 6.01 9.19 6.20
CA PHE A 152 7.29 9.38 6.85
C PHE A 152 7.22 8.90 8.29
N THR A 153 8.28 8.23 8.73
CA THR A 153 8.44 7.79 10.12
C THR A 153 9.79 8.25 10.64
N LYS A 154 9.85 8.55 11.94
CA LYS A 154 11.13 8.80 12.58
C LYS A 154 11.81 7.45 12.77
N ASN A 155 13.04 7.32 12.26
CA ASN A 155 13.87 6.16 12.58
C ASN A 155 14.06 6.14 14.12
N PRO A 156 13.83 5.02 14.82
CA PRO A 156 13.91 4.92 16.29
C PRO A 156 15.33 5.07 16.88
N ARG A 157 16.19 5.89 16.27
CA ARG A 157 17.51 6.26 16.79
C ARG A 157 17.40 7.33 17.87
#